data_AF-W1YHS7-F1
#
_entry.id   AF-W1YHS7-F1
#
_cell.length_a   1.000
_cell.length_b   1.000
_cell.length_c   1.000
_cell.angle_alpha   90.00
_cell.angle_beta   90.00
_cell.angle_gamma   90.00
#
_symmetry.space_group_name_H-M   'P 1'
#
loop_
_entity.id
_entity.type
_entity.pdbx_description
1 polymer ?
#
loop_
_entity_poly.entity_id
_entity_poly.type
_entity_poly.pdbx_seq_one_letter_code
_entity_poly.pdbx_strand_id
1 'polypeptide(L)'
;GKQVLTKLGVWEQVEPNVVYAKDVKAVTASISQGAGDAGFIYKTDAIAAGDAVEISAVTPADSHDPVIYPIGIIKKYDNALAKDFYQYVMS
;
A
#
# COMPACT_ATOMS: atom_id res chain seq x y z
N GLY A 1 -1.09 6.99 3.75
CA GLY A 1 -1.75 8.25 3.30
C GLY A 1 -2.18 9.08 4.48
N LYS A 2 -3.44 8.91 4.95
CA LYS A 2 -4.03 9.74 6.01
C LYS A 2 -3.18 9.84 7.29
N GLN A 3 -2.78 8.72 7.91
CA GLN A 3 -1.93 8.74 9.12
C GLN A 3 -0.67 9.60 8.95
N VAL A 4 0.02 9.44 7.81
CA VAL A 4 1.22 10.20 7.47
C VAL A 4 0.92 11.69 7.38
N LEU A 5 -0.09 12.07 6.61
CA LEU A 5 -0.48 13.47 6.42
C LEU A 5 -0.99 14.11 7.71
N THR A 6 -1.68 13.35 8.57
CA THR A 6 -2.12 13.80 9.90
C THR A 6 -0.92 14.00 10.82
N LYS A 7 0.03 13.06 10.85
CA LYS A 7 1.27 13.19 11.64
C LYS A 7 2.09 14.40 11.20
N LEU A 8 2.14 14.66 9.90
CA LEU A 8 2.82 15.81 9.31
C LEU A 8 2.05 17.14 9.47
N GLY A 9 0.84 17.11 10.04
CA GLY A 9 0.05 18.32 10.32
C GLY A 9 -0.59 18.98 9.08
N VAL A 10 -0.69 18.26 7.96
CA VAL A 10 -1.17 18.80 6.68
C VAL A 10 -2.51 18.21 6.22
N TRP A 11 -3.06 17.21 6.94
CA TRP A 11 -4.27 16.49 6.53
C TRP A 11 -5.44 17.42 6.17
N GLU A 12 -5.80 18.35 7.05
CA GLU A 12 -6.94 19.26 6.84
C GLU A 12 -6.80 20.13 5.56
N GLN A 13 -5.56 20.42 5.14
CA GLN A 13 -5.29 21.22 3.96
C GLN A 13 -5.45 20.41 2.66
N VAL A 14 -5.15 19.11 2.71
CA VAL A 14 -5.14 18.25 1.53
C VAL A 14 -6.40 17.42 1.38
N GLU A 15 -7.14 17.17 2.47
CA GLU A 15 -8.35 16.35 2.48
C GLU A 15 -9.37 16.69 1.37
N PRO A 16 -9.65 17.98 1.06
CA PRO A 16 -10.57 18.33 -0.03
C PRO A 16 -10.14 17.85 -1.42
N ASN A 17 -8.84 17.59 -1.61
CA ASN A 17 -8.25 17.16 -2.88
C ASN A 17 -7.93 15.65 -2.90
N VAL A 18 -8.26 14.91 -1.83
CA VAL A 18 -8.00 13.47 -1.75
C VAL A 18 -9.05 12.70 -2.56
N VAL A 19 -8.58 11.94 -3.55
CA VAL A 19 -9.40 10.96 -4.27
C VAL A 19 -9.12 9.57 -3.71
N TYR A 20 -10.14 8.94 -3.13
CA TYR A 20 -10.02 7.58 -2.61
C TYR A 20 -10.13 6.55 -3.75
N ALA A 21 -9.13 5.68 -3.86
CA ALA A 21 -9.14 4.55 -4.77
C ALA A 21 -9.56 3.26 -4.03
N LYS A 22 -10.03 2.26 -4.78
CA LYS A 22 -10.46 0.96 -4.24
C LYS A 22 -9.33 0.15 -3.59
N ASP A 23 -8.11 0.28 -4.11
CA ASP A 23 -6.91 -0.45 -3.69
C ASP A 23 -5.66 0.29 -4.20
N VAL A 24 -4.49 -0.15 -3.75
CA VAL A 24 -3.21 0.52 -4.07
C VAL A 24 -2.86 0.41 -5.56
N LYS A 25 -3.30 -0.65 -6.24
CA LYS A 25 -3.09 -0.80 -7.69
C LYS A 25 -3.89 0.23 -8.49
N ALA A 26 -5.09 0.54 -8.05
CA ALA A 26 -5.89 1.61 -8.64
C ALA A 26 -5.23 2.98 -8.46
N VAL A 27 -4.57 3.24 -7.32
CA VAL A 27 -3.75 4.46 -7.15
C VAL A 27 -2.63 4.50 -8.17
N THR A 28 -1.82 3.44 -8.28
CA THR A 28 -0.72 3.37 -9.25
C THR A 28 -1.21 3.61 -10.68
N ALA A 29 -2.32 2.97 -11.07
CA ALA A 29 -2.90 3.14 -12.40
C ALA A 29 -3.34 4.58 -12.66
N SER A 30 -4.01 5.23 -11.70
CA SER A 30 -4.42 6.63 -11.82
C SER A 30 -3.24 7.57 -12.00
N ILE A 31 -2.16 7.39 -11.23
CA ILE A 31 -0.96 8.24 -11.35
C ILE A 31 -0.25 8.01 -12.70
N SER A 32 -0.11 6.76 -13.14
CA SER A 32 0.49 6.47 -14.45
C SER A 32 -0.28 7.05 -15.65
N GLN A 33 -1.57 7.32 -15.47
CA GLN A 33 -2.44 7.91 -16.49
C GLN A 33 -2.54 9.44 -16.37
N GLY A 34 -1.84 10.05 -15.40
CA GLY A 34 -1.90 11.49 -15.15
C GLY A 34 -3.24 11.96 -14.57
N ALA A 35 -4.04 11.05 -13.99
CA ALA A 35 -5.33 11.39 -13.39
C ALA A 35 -5.20 12.03 -11.99
N GLY A 36 -3.98 12.17 -11.47
CA GLY A 36 -3.66 12.87 -10.24
C GLY A 36 -2.16 13.14 -10.14
N ASP A 37 -1.79 14.16 -9.38
CA ASP A 37 -0.39 14.64 -9.30
C ASP A 37 0.51 13.73 -8.44
N ALA A 38 -0.06 13.11 -7.40
CA ALA A 38 0.66 12.23 -6.48
C ALA A 38 -0.26 11.20 -5.83
N GLY A 39 0.29 10.04 -5.49
CA GLY A 39 -0.44 8.95 -4.84
C GLY A 39 0.39 8.28 -3.75
N PHE A 40 -0.29 7.79 -2.71
CA PHE A 40 0.35 6.95 -1.68
C PHE A 40 0.27 5.48 -2.11
N ILE A 41 1.42 4.87 -2.37
CA ILE A 41 1.55 3.45 -2.72
C ILE A 41 2.68 2.79 -1.92
N TYR A 42 2.73 1.45 -1.90
CA TYR A 42 3.86 0.76 -1.30
C TYR A 42 5.07 0.79 -2.22
N LYS A 43 6.27 0.75 -1.64
CA LYS A 43 7.53 0.68 -2.41
C LYS A 43 7.54 -0.48 -3.42
N THR A 44 6.96 -1.62 -3.04
CA THR A 44 6.83 -2.80 -3.92
C THR A 44 5.96 -2.52 -5.14
N ASP A 45 4.90 -1.73 -5.00
CA ASP A 45 4.02 -1.36 -6.12
C ASP A 45 4.72 -0.36 -7.05
N ALA A 46 5.49 0.59 -6.50
CA ALA A 46 6.31 1.50 -7.30
C ALA A 46 7.37 0.73 -8.12
N ILE A 47 8.05 -0.25 -7.51
CA ILE A 47 9.00 -1.11 -8.21
C ILE A 47 8.30 -1.90 -9.32
N ALA A 48 7.13 -2.47 -9.04
CA ALA A 48 6.36 -3.24 -10.03
C ALA A 48 5.86 -2.39 -11.21
N ALA A 49 5.64 -1.10 -11.00
CA ALA A 49 5.19 -0.16 -12.02
C ALA A 49 6.34 0.31 -12.94
N GLY A 50 7.59 0.13 -12.55
CA GLY A 50 8.76 0.58 -13.33
C GLY A 50 8.67 2.09 -13.63
N ASP A 51 8.98 2.46 -14.88
CA ASP A 51 9.03 3.87 -15.31
C ASP A 51 7.64 4.53 -15.44
N ALA A 52 6.55 3.80 -15.19
CA ALA A 52 5.20 4.36 -15.24
C ALA A 52 4.91 5.32 -14.08
N VAL A 53 5.71 5.26 -13.01
CA VAL A 53 5.62 6.15 -11.84
C VAL A 53 7.02 6.43 -11.28
N GLU A 54 7.17 7.52 -10.54
CA GLU A 54 8.40 7.86 -9.84
C GLU A 54 8.16 7.96 -8.33
N ILE A 55 9.15 7.55 -7.51
CA ILE A 55 9.12 7.75 -6.06
C ILE A 55 9.59 9.17 -5.75
N SER A 56 8.64 10.09 -5.54
CA SER A 56 8.95 11.48 -5.17
C SER A 56 9.41 11.64 -3.71
N ALA A 57 8.91 10.80 -2.81
CA ALA A 57 9.28 10.80 -1.39
C ALA A 57 8.99 9.44 -0.73
N VAL A 58 9.72 9.14 0.34
CA VAL A 58 9.45 8.01 1.23
C VAL A 58 8.91 8.56 2.55
N THR A 59 7.80 7.98 3.03
CA THR A 59 7.17 8.41 4.28
C THR A 59 8.05 8.07 5.49
N PRO A 60 8.13 8.95 6.51
CA PRO A 60 8.86 8.62 7.75
C PRO A 60 8.29 7.37 8.40
N ALA A 61 9.16 6.49 8.95
CA ALA A 61 8.73 5.21 9.51
C ALA A 61 7.80 5.35 10.73
N ASP A 62 7.89 6.45 11.47
CA ASP A 62 7.05 6.79 12.63
C ASP A 62 5.80 7.62 12.27
N SER A 63 5.56 7.83 10.96
CA SER A 63 4.42 8.60 10.47
C SER A 63 3.17 7.77 10.23
N HIS A 64 3.27 6.45 10.31
CA HIS A 64 2.17 5.52 10.15
C HIS A 64 2.42 4.27 11.00
N ASP A 65 1.38 3.47 11.21
CA ASP A 65 1.55 2.17 11.83
C ASP A 65 2.43 1.26 10.94
N PRO A 66 3.15 0.29 11.52
CA PRO A 66 3.97 -0.63 10.75
C PRO A 66 3.17 -1.33 9.64
N VAL A 67 3.72 -1.35 8.42
CA VAL A 67 3.12 -2.07 7.29
C VAL A 67 3.42 -3.57 7.45
N ILE A 68 2.42 -4.33 7.92
CA ILE A 68 2.53 -5.77 8.19
C ILE A 68 1.54 -6.53 7.31
N TYR A 69 2.00 -7.61 6.66
CA TYR A 69 1.18 -8.50 5.85
C TYR A 69 1.00 -9.85 6.57
N PRO A 70 -0.02 -10.00 7.44
CA PRO A 70 -0.25 -11.25 8.13
C PRO A 70 -0.74 -12.33 7.16
N ILE A 71 -0.24 -13.55 7.34
CA ILE A 71 -0.72 -14.75 6.65
C ILE A 71 -1.28 -15.72 7.68
N GLY A 72 -2.37 -16.40 7.34
CA GLY A 72 -3.01 -17.37 8.22
C GLY A 72 -3.81 -18.40 7.44
N ILE A 73 -3.98 -19.58 8.04
CA ILE A 73 -4.81 -20.65 7.49
C ILE A 73 -6.26 -20.39 7.86
N ILE A 74 -7.14 -20.37 6.85
CA ILE A 74 -8.58 -20.24 7.08
C ILE A 74 -9.09 -21.53 7.74
N LYS A 75 -9.73 -21.41 8.91
CA LYS A 75 -10.15 -22.55 9.77
C LYS A 75 -10.90 -23.67 9.02
N LYS A 76 -11.75 -23.32 8.05
CA LYS A 76 -12.50 -24.31 7.22
C LYS A 76 -11.59 -25.17 6.33
N TYR A 77 -10.41 -24.66 5.97
CA TYR A 77 -9.45 -25.27 5.06
C TYR A 77 -8.17 -25.69 5.76
N ASP A 78 -8.24 -25.98 7.07
CA ASP A 78 -7.12 -26.51 7.84
C ASP A 78 -6.81 -27.97 7.46
N ASN A 79 -6.12 -28.13 6.34
CA ASN A 79 -5.71 -29.42 5.76
C ASN A 79 -4.20 -29.43 5.47
N ALA A 80 -3.68 -30.61 5.10
CA ALA A 80 -2.25 -30.79 4.84
C ALA A 80 -1.71 -29.82 3.78
N LEU A 81 -2.42 -29.68 2.64
CA LEU A 81 -1.99 -28.78 1.56
C LEU A 81 -1.92 -27.31 2.02
N ALA A 82 -2.88 -26.86 2.83
CA ALA A 82 -2.85 -25.50 3.37
C ALA A 82 -1.68 -25.28 4.35
N LYS A 83 -1.34 -26.30 5.16
CA LYS A 83 -0.18 -26.25 6.06
C LYS A 83 1.13 -26.27 5.28
N ASP A 84 1.25 -27.12 4.28
CA ASP A 84 2.45 -27.22 3.44
C ASP A 84 2.69 -25.90 2.69
N PHE A 85 1.64 -25.30 2.11
CA PHE A 85 1.76 -23.99 1.46
C PHE A 85 2.08 -22.88 2.46
N TYR A 86 1.46 -22.89 3.65
CA TYR A 86 1.79 -21.93 4.71
C TYR A 86 3.27 -22.03 5.11
N GLN A 87 3.79 -23.24 5.34
CA GLN A 87 5.21 -23.45 5.66
C GLN A 87 6.12 -23.00 4.51
N TYR A 88 5.74 -23.28 3.26
CA TYR A 88 6.48 -22.82 2.09
C TYR A 88 6.56 -21.29 1.97
N VAL A 89 5.48 -20.57 2.31
CA VAL A 89 5.50 -19.09 2.29
C VAL A 89 6.32 -18.52 3.46
N MET A 90 6.41 -19.25 4.58
CA MET A 90 7.11 -18.81 5.80
C MET A 90 8.59 -19.22 5.87
N SER A 91 9.10 -20.04 4.94
CA SER A 91 10.50 -20.47 4.87
C SER A 91 11.40 -19.44 4.21
#